data_AF-A0A957UUH5-F1
#
_entry.id   AF-A0A957UUH5-F1
#
_cell.length_a   1.000
_cell.length_b   1.000
_cell.length_c   1.000
_cell.angle_alpha   90.00
_cell.angle_beta   90.00
_cell.angle_gamma   90.00
#
_symmetry.space_group_name_H-M   'P 1'
#
loop_
_entity.id
_entity.type
_entity.pdbx_description
1 polymer ?
#
loop_
_entity_poly.entity_id
_entity_poly.type
_entity_poly.pdbx_seq_one_letter_code
_entity_poly.pdbx_strand_id
1 'polypeptide(L)'
;MSIKTEQAQTANSANGHKNRAGALENLKLTAAHLVNLPPEVRDQLLRYLADWAEPAEMLTTLDALRNAHGPLLFLLDFEAATRIRQGEYAAALEVIERRQRRSTTVNSQALEAKALLAAGYEEHAAGVADDISQAYPRNIMAIGAAAEVYTGLGRFEHARALLDAYAARRPSDLQVNLLMAQLARQADEEA
;
A
#
# COMPACT_ATOMS: atom_id res chain seq x y z
N MET A 1 -26.91 -34.75 25.09
CA MET A 1 -26.37 -34.69 23.72
C MET A 1 -26.41 -33.24 23.27
N SER A 2 -25.41 -32.84 22.46
CA SER A 2 -25.31 -31.57 21.71
C SER A 2 -24.48 -30.44 22.33
N ILE A 3 -23.19 -30.72 22.51
CA ILE A 3 -22.11 -29.73 22.39
C ILE A 3 -21.28 -30.19 21.20
N LYS A 4 -21.58 -29.74 19.97
CA LYS A 4 -20.72 -30.03 18.79
C LYS A 4 -20.75 -29.00 17.67
N THR A 5 -21.39 -27.84 17.83
CA THR A 5 -21.58 -26.91 16.68
C THR A 5 -20.59 -25.74 16.64
N GLU A 6 -19.86 -25.46 17.72
CA GLU A 6 -19.05 -24.23 17.82
C GLU A 6 -17.56 -24.39 17.44
N GLN A 7 -17.07 -25.62 17.26
CA GLN A 7 -15.67 -25.89 16.89
C GLN A 7 -15.45 -26.05 15.37
N ALA A 8 -16.50 -26.02 14.55
CA ALA A 8 -16.38 -26.20 13.10
C ALA A 8 -16.17 -24.88 12.33
N GLN A 9 -16.53 -23.73 12.92
CA GLN A 9 -16.43 -22.43 12.23
C GLN A 9 -15.02 -21.81 12.31
N THR A 10 -14.27 -22.07 13.39
CA THR A 10 -12.92 -21.51 13.59
C THR A 10 -11.82 -22.28 12.85
N ALA A 11 -12.08 -23.53 12.45
CA ALA A 11 -11.14 -24.32 11.65
C ALA A 11 -11.18 -23.99 10.14
N ASN A 12 -12.26 -23.34 9.65
CA ASN A 12 -12.46 -23.13 8.22
C ASN A 12 -11.83 -21.82 7.68
N SER A 13 -11.50 -20.86 8.55
CA SER A 13 -10.78 -19.62 8.16
C SER A 13 -9.26 -19.84 8.04
N ALA A 14 -8.69 -20.83 8.72
CA ALA A 14 -7.25 -21.09 8.71
C ALA A 14 -6.79 -21.99 7.54
N ASN A 15 -7.72 -22.62 6.82
CA ASN A 15 -7.43 -23.57 5.74
C ASN A 15 -7.53 -22.98 4.31
N GLY A 16 -8.01 -21.75 4.16
CA GLY A 16 -8.19 -21.09 2.85
C GLY A 16 -6.92 -20.52 2.21
N HIS A 17 -5.80 -20.44 2.96
CA HIS A 17 -4.55 -19.84 2.50
C HIS A 17 -3.46 -20.84 2.10
N LYS A 18 -3.66 -22.14 2.30
CA LYS A 18 -2.60 -23.15 2.10
C LYS A 18 -2.61 -23.86 0.75
N ASN A 19 -3.52 -23.50 -0.16
CA ASN A 19 -3.70 -24.26 -1.40
C ASN A 19 -4.13 -23.43 -2.61
N ARG A 20 -3.72 -22.16 -2.69
CA ARG A 20 -3.79 -21.39 -3.93
C ARG A 20 -2.44 -21.48 -4.61
N ALA A 21 -2.41 -22.00 -5.83
CA ALA A 21 -1.23 -21.87 -6.70
C ALA A 21 -0.80 -20.39 -6.72
N GLY A 22 0.52 -20.15 -6.71
CA GLY A 22 1.09 -18.80 -6.65
C GLY A 22 0.55 -17.91 -7.77
N ALA A 23 0.50 -16.60 -7.56
CA ALA A 23 -0.04 -15.67 -8.56
C ALA A 23 0.70 -15.83 -9.91
N LEU A 24 2.00 -16.07 -9.89
CA LEU A 24 2.81 -16.36 -11.08
C LEU A 24 2.54 -17.74 -11.67
N GLU A 25 2.29 -18.75 -10.83
CA GLU A 25 1.95 -20.10 -11.30
C GLU A 25 0.62 -20.10 -12.06
N ASN A 26 -0.37 -19.34 -11.58
CA ASN A 26 -1.65 -19.16 -12.26
C ASN A 26 -1.49 -18.48 -13.63
N LEU A 27 -0.54 -17.55 -13.73
CA LEU A 27 -0.18 -16.90 -15.00
C LEU A 27 0.76 -17.74 -15.87
N LYS A 28 1.19 -18.92 -15.40
CA LYS A 28 2.18 -19.79 -16.06
C LYS A 28 3.48 -19.04 -16.39
N LEU A 29 3.86 -18.10 -15.53
CA LEU A 29 5.08 -17.32 -15.65
C LEU A 29 6.22 -18.00 -14.88
N THR A 30 7.39 -18.00 -15.48
CA THR A 30 8.63 -18.51 -14.88
C THR A 30 9.60 -17.36 -14.67
N ALA A 31 10.61 -17.54 -13.82
CA ALA A 31 11.67 -16.54 -13.62
C ALA A 31 12.34 -16.11 -14.94
N ALA A 32 12.50 -17.03 -15.90
CA ALA A 32 13.03 -16.73 -17.22
C ALA A 32 12.12 -15.82 -18.06
N HIS A 33 10.80 -15.91 -17.88
CA HIS A 33 9.86 -14.99 -18.51
C HIS A 33 9.96 -13.59 -17.89
N LEU A 34 10.02 -13.51 -16.56
CA LEU A 34 10.02 -12.24 -15.81
C LEU A 34 11.11 -11.26 -16.26
N VAL A 35 12.32 -11.76 -16.44
CA VAL A 35 13.50 -10.95 -16.79
C VAL A 35 13.49 -10.43 -18.22
N ASN A 36 12.62 -10.96 -19.08
CA ASN A 36 12.51 -10.58 -20.48
C ASN A 36 11.20 -9.84 -20.81
N LEU A 37 10.40 -9.51 -19.78
CA LEU A 37 9.15 -8.79 -19.99
C LEU A 37 9.42 -7.35 -20.48
N PRO A 38 8.63 -6.85 -21.46
CA PRO A 38 8.60 -5.43 -21.77
C PRO A 38 8.29 -4.59 -20.51
N PRO A 39 8.83 -3.37 -20.38
CA PRO A 39 8.64 -2.53 -19.20
C PRO A 39 7.18 -2.37 -18.80
N GLU A 40 6.28 -2.15 -19.75
CA GLU A 40 4.86 -1.93 -19.50
C GLU A 40 4.17 -3.16 -18.92
N VAL A 41 4.54 -4.35 -19.42
CA VAL A 41 4.00 -5.64 -18.96
C VAL A 41 4.54 -5.97 -17.58
N ARG A 42 5.82 -5.69 -17.33
CA ARG A 42 6.44 -5.83 -16.01
C ARG A 42 5.74 -4.95 -14.97
N ASP A 43 5.43 -3.69 -15.31
CA ASP A 43 4.74 -2.78 -14.41
C ASP A 43 3.30 -3.23 -14.12
N GLN A 44 2.61 -3.78 -15.13
CA GLN A 44 1.29 -4.38 -14.95
C GLN A 44 1.35 -5.63 -14.06
N LEU A 45 2.33 -6.48 -14.28
CA LEU A 45 2.55 -7.66 -13.46
C LEU A 45 2.81 -7.27 -12.00
N LEU A 46 3.69 -6.30 -11.74
CA LEU A 46 3.98 -5.88 -10.37
C LEU A 46 2.76 -5.27 -9.68
N ARG A 47 1.93 -4.50 -10.40
CA ARG A 47 0.64 -4.04 -9.86
C ARG A 47 -0.29 -5.21 -9.54
N TYR A 48 -0.40 -6.17 -10.44
CA TYR A 48 -1.18 -7.38 -10.20
C TYR A 48 -0.68 -8.17 -8.97
N LEU A 49 0.62 -8.38 -8.85
CA LEU A 49 1.20 -9.08 -7.70
C LEU A 49 1.04 -8.28 -6.40
N ALA A 50 1.07 -6.96 -6.45
CA ALA A 50 0.85 -6.12 -5.28
C ALA A 50 -0.56 -6.33 -4.69
N ASP A 51 -1.55 -6.56 -5.55
CA ASP A 51 -2.94 -6.76 -5.13
C ASP A 51 -3.23 -8.23 -4.75
N TRP A 52 -2.64 -9.20 -5.46
CA TRP A 52 -3.10 -10.59 -5.44
C TRP A 52 -2.07 -11.62 -5.00
N ALA A 53 -0.79 -11.28 -4.95
CA ALA A 53 0.27 -12.23 -4.59
C ALA A 53 0.63 -12.17 -3.11
N GLU A 54 1.10 -13.32 -2.61
CA GLU A 54 1.70 -13.41 -1.29
C GLU A 54 2.96 -12.52 -1.21
N PRO A 55 3.23 -11.86 -0.06
CA PRO A 55 4.39 -10.99 0.08
C PRO A 55 5.73 -11.65 -0.29
N ALA A 56 5.92 -12.92 0.06
CA ALA A 56 7.13 -13.65 -0.28
C ALA A 56 7.34 -13.84 -1.79
N GLU A 57 6.25 -14.07 -2.53
CA GLU A 57 6.26 -14.21 -4.00
C GLU A 57 6.62 -12.87 -4.67
N MET A 58 6.06 -11.76 -4.17
CA MET A 58 6.42 -10.43 -4.63
C MET A 58 7.91 -10.14 -4.38
N LEU A 59 8.43 -10.35 -3.17
CA LEU A 59 9.85 -10.10 -2.87
C LEU A 59 10.79 -10.94 -3.75
N THR A 60 10.47 -12.21 -3.97
CA THR A 60 11.23 -13.09 -4.88
C THR A 60 11.23 -12.54 -6.32
N THR A 61 10.09 -12.04 -6.77
CA THR A 61 9.95 -11.40 -8.09
C THR A 61 10.80 -10.14 -8.21
N LEU A 62 10.77 -9.28 -7.19
CA LEU A 62 11.57 -8.05 -7.16
C LEU A 62 13.06 -8.34 -7.17
N ASP A 63 13.51 -9.37 -6.44
CA ASP A 63 14.91 -9.81 -6.44
C ASP A 63 15.35 -10.32 -7.82
N ALA A 64 14.53 -11.13 -8.48
CA ALA A 64 14.81 -11.61 -9.84
C ALA A 64 14.94 -10.46 -10.84
N LEU A 65 14.02 -9.48 -10.78
CA LEU A 65 14.05 -8.31 -11.65
C LEU A 65 15.24 -7.39 -11.36
N ARG A 66 15.61 -7.21 -10.09
CA ARG A 66 16.77 -6.41 -9.69
C ARG A 66 18.08 -7.05 -10.16
N ASN A 67 18.19 -8.38 -10.08
CA ASN A 67 19.35 -9.12 -10.58
C ASN A 67 19.50 -9.01 -12.10
N ALA A 68 18.39 -8.99 -12.85
CA ALA A 68 18.41 -8.91 -14.30
C ALA A 68 18.62 -7.50 -14.86
N HIS A 69 18.02 -6.49 -14.22
CA HIS A 69 17.95 -5.13 -14.78
C HIS A 69 18.70 -4.08 -13.97
N GLY A 70 19.28 -4.46 -12.82
CA GLY A 70 19.97 -3.53 -11.93
C GLY A 70 19.01 -2.64 -11.14
N PRO A 71 19.44 -1.43 -10.72
CA PRO A 71 18.75 -0.61 -9.73
C PRO A 71 17.58 0.17 -10.33
N LEU A 72 16.49 -0.51 -10.65
CA LEU A 72 15.22 0.13 -11.04
C LEU A 72 14.53 0.71 -9.80
N LEU A 73 14.44 2.05 -9.72
CA LEU A 73 13.98 2.74 -8.51
C LEU A 73 12.53 2.40 -8.11
N PHE A 74 11.65 2.17 -9.07
CA PHE A 74 10.25 1.84 -8.79
C PHE A 74 10.11 0.47 -8.10
N LEU A 75 11.09 -0.44 -8.22
CA LEU A 75 11.09 -1.70 -7.48
C LEU A 75 11.18 -1.47 -5.96
N LEU A 76 11.83 -0.38 -5.53
CA LEU A 76 11.91 -0.01 -4.11
C LEU A 76 10.53 0.38 -3.57
N ASP A 77 9.67 0.97 -4.39
CA ASP A 77 8.31 1.35 -3.97
C ASP A 77 7.47 0.09 -3.71
N PHE A 78 7.57 -0.92 -4.59
CA PHE A 78 6.90 -2.20 -4.40
C PHE A 78 7.50 -3.00 -3.22
N GLU A 79 8.82 -2.97 -3.03
CA GLU A 79 9.50 -3.61 -1.91
C GLU A 79 9.03 -2.99 -0.59
N ALA A 80 9.01 -1.66 -0.49
CA ALA A 80 8.54 -0.94 0.70
C ALA A 80 7.06 -1.26 1.01
N ALA A 81 6.17 -1.15 0.01
CA ALA A 81 4.76 -1.49 0.18
C ALA A 81 4.55 -2.93 0.66
N THR A 82 5.34 -3.88 0.14
CA THR A 82 5.29 -5.29 0.53
C THR A 82 5.73 -5.49 1.98
N ARG A 83 6.80 -4.81 2.40
CA ARG A 83 7.31 -4.85 3.79
C ARG A 83 6.32 -4.22 4.78
N ILE A 84 5.68 -3.11 4.41
CA ILE A 84 4.57 -2.53 5.21
C ILE A 84 3.46 -3.56 5.41
N ARG A 85 3.05 -4.26 4.34
CA ARG A 85 2.01 -5.30 4.42
C ARG A 85 2.40 -6.48 5.31
N GLN A 86 3.69 -6.75 5.47
CA GLN A 86 4.21 -7.78 6.39
C GLN A 86 4.37 -7.30 7.84
N GLY A 87 4.13 -6.01 8.13
CA GLY A 87 4.37 -5.42 9.43
C GLY A 87 5.85 -5.07 9.69
N GLU A 88 6.70 -5.18 8.67
CA GLU A 88 8.15 -4.96 8.78
C GLU A 88 8.50 -3.49 8.55
N TYR A 89 7.95 -2.61 9.39
CA TYR A 89 7.97 -1.16 9.15
C TYR A 89 9.38 -0.55 9.15
N ALA A 90 10.28 -1.02 10.02
CA ALA A 90 11.66 -0.54 10.05
C ALA A 90 12.38 -0.85 8.72
N ALA A 91 12.24 -2.08 8.22
CA ALA A 91 12.80 -2.46 6.93
C ALA A 91 12.16 -1.68 5.78
N ALA A 92 10.85 -1.42 5.84
CA ALA A 92 10.17 -0.57 4.86
C ALA A 92 10.76 0.85 4.83
N LEU A 93 10.98 1.48 6.00
CA LEU A 93 11.55 2.82 6.11
C LEU A 93 12.98 2.88 5.54
N GLU A 94 13.81 1.86 5.76
CA GLU A 94 15.14 1.77 5.13
C GLU A 94 15.04 1.71 3.59
N VAL A 95 14.08 0.94 3.06
CA VAL A 95 13.84 0.86 1.61
C VAL A 95 13.41 2.21 1.05
N ILE A 96 12.50 2.88 1.75
CA ILE A 96 11.98 4.20 1.39
C ILE A 96 13.09 5.25 1.42
N GLU A 97 13.94 5.25 2.44
CA GLU A 97 15.07 6.17 2.54
C GLU A 97 16.05 5.97 1.36
N ARG A 98 16.40 4.72 1.03
CA ARG A 98 17.23 4.41 -0.15
C ARG A 98 16.60 4.92 -1.44
N ARG A 99 15.27 4.87 -1.55
CA ARG A 99 14.55 5.44 -2.69
C ARG A 99 14.68 6.97 -2.70
N GLN A 100 14.30 7.63 -1.62
CA GLN A 100 14.26 9.09 -1.53
C GLN A 100 15.63 9.74 -1.70
N ARG A 101 16.71 9.11 -1.18
CA ARG A 101 18.10 9.54 -1.42
C ARG A 101 18.47 9.64 -2.90
N ARG A 102 17.82 8.85 -3.76
CA ARG A 102 18.03 8.86 -5.21
C ARG A 102 17.01 9.74 -5.94
N SER A 103 15.75 9.64 -5.54
CA SER A 103 14.65 10.45 -6.05
C SER A 103 13.43 10.33 -5.14
N THR A 104 13.09 11.42 -4.47
CA THR A 104 11.83 11.54 -3.72
C THR A 104 10.67 11.74 -4.69
N THR A 105 9.62 10.94 -4.51
CA THR A 105 8.34 11.05 -5.22
C THR A 105 7.19 11.10 -4.23
N VAL A 106 6.04 11.60 -4.69
CA VAL A 106 4.80 11.60 -3.89
C VAL A 106 4.47 10.18 -3.39
N ASN A 107 4.70 9.14 -4.19
CA ASN A 107 4.46 7.77 -3.78
C ASN A 107 5.41 7.32 -2.65
N SER A 108 6.70 7.66 -2.76
CA SER A 108 7.67 7.33 -1.70
C SER A 108 7.38 8.07 -0.38
N GLN A 109 6.86 9.30 -0.44
CA GLN A 109 6.47 10.05 0.76
C GLN A 109 5.14 9.53 1.33
N ALA A 110 4.20 9.12 0.48
CA ALA A 110 2.98 8.46 0.92
C ALA A 110 3.28 7.12 1.64
N LEU A 111 4.21 6.32 1.09
CA LEU A 111 4.67 5.10 1.75
C LEU A 111 5.37 5.39 3.07
N GLU A 112 6.17 6.46 3.14
CA GLU A 112 6.83 6.90 4.38
C GLU A 112 5.81 7.23 5.47
N ALA A 113 4.82 8.08 5.17
CA ALA A 113 3.81 8.48 6.14
C ALA A 113 3.02 7.27 6.67
N LYS A 114 2.66 6.33 5.78
CA LYS A 114 1.99 5.07 6.15
C LYS A 114 2.87 4.19 7.03
N ALA A 115 4.14 4.02 6.67
CA ALA A 115 5.08 3.20 7.45
C ALA A 115 5.36 3.80 8.83
N LEU A 116 5.53 5.13 8.93
CA LEU A 116 5.71 5.84 10.18
C LEU A 116 4.50 5.68 11.10
N LEU A 117 3.29 5.85 10.58
CA LEU A 117 2.06 5.68 11.34
C LEU A 117 1.94 4.25 11.88
N ALA A 118 2.14 3.25 11.00
CA ALA A 118 2.03 1.85 11.40
C ALA A 118 3.12 1.43 12.42
N ALA A 119 4.27 2.09 12.41
CA ALA A 119 5.34 1.92 13.38
C ALA A 119 5.11 2.69 14.72
N GLY A 120 4.05 3.48 14.83
CA GLY A 120 3.73 4.28 16.01
C GLY A 120 4.43 5.64 16.08
N TYR A 121 5.09 6.09 15.00
CA TYR A 121 5.72 7.42 14.91
C TYR A 121 4.72 8.47 14.44
N GLU A 122 3.66 8.69 15.22
CA GLU A 122 2.49 9.49 14.87
C GLU A 122 2.83 10.94 14.45
N GLU A 123 3.69 11.63 15.22
CA GLU A 123 4.08 13.01 14.91
C GLU A 123 4.83 13.13 13.58
N HIS A 124 5.71 12.15 13.30
CA HIS A 124 6.47 12.13 12.06
C HIS A 124 5.54 11.81 10.87
N ALA A 125 4.61 10.87 11.05
CA ALA A 125 3.61 10.56 10.04
C ALA A 125 2.74 11.79 9.69
N ALA A 126 2.28 12.52 10.72
CA ALA A 126 1.53 13.76 10.54
C ALA A 126 2.36 14.83 9.82
N GLY A 127 3.64 14.99 10.17
CA GLY A 127 4.55 15.91 9.49
C GLY A 127 4.69 15.61 8.00
N VAL A 128 4.91 14.33 7.63
CA VAL A 128 4.97 13.94 6.22
C VAL A 128 3.62 14.15 5.52
N ALA A 129 2.50 13.86 6.19
CA ALA A 129 1.15 14.09 5.66
C ALA A 129 0.88 15.59 5.36
N ASP A 130 1.31 16.47 6.26
CA ASP A 130 1.26 17.93 6.06
C ASP A 130 2.11 18.35 4.87
N ASP A 131 3.37 17.92 4.83
CA ASP A 131 4.30 18.29 3.77
C ASP A 131 3.77 17.87 2.39
N ILE A 132 3.29 16.62 2.24
CA ILE A 132 2.81 16.13 0.93
C ILE A 132 1.49 16.80 0.51
N SER A 133 0.59 17.05 1.45
CA SER A 133 -0.71 17.65 1.14
C SER A 133 -0.58 19.12 0.75
N GLN A 134 0.33 19.85 1.39
CA GLN A 134 0.65 21.25 1.07
C GLN A 134 1.44 21.38 -0.22
N ALA A 135 2.42 20.51 -0.47
CA ALA A 135 3.22 20.53 -1.69
C ALA A 135 2.42 20.12 -2.93
N TYR A 136 1.46 19.20 -2.79
CA TYR A 136 0.71 18.63 -3.91
C TYR A 136 -0.82 18.69 -3.70
N PRO A 137 -1.42 19.88 -3.53
CA PRO A 137 -2.83 20.03 -3.16
C PRO A 137 -3.82 19.61 -4.26
N ARG A 138 -3.32 19.33 -5.48
CA ARG A 138 -4.11 18.86 -6.63
C ARG A 138 -3.79 17.41 -7.01
N ASN A 139 -3.00 16.71 -6.21
CA ASN A 139 -2.66 15.31 -6.44
C ASN A 139 -3.47 14.43 -5.50
N ILE A 140 -4.41 13.65 -6.04
CA ILE A 140 -5.27 12.78 -5.23
C ILE A 140 -4.51 11.72 -4.43
N MET A 141 -3.35 11.27 -4.92
CA MET A 141 -2.51 10.32 -4.17
C MET A 141 -1.89 10.98 -2.94
N ALA A 142 -1.44 12.24 -3.05
CA ALA A 142 -0.91 12.99 -1.92
C ALA A 142 -2.01 13.29 -0.89
N ILE A 143 -3.15 13.81 -1.36
CA ILE A 143 -4.30 14.14 -0.50
C ILE A 143 -4.88 12.88 0.15
N GLY A 144 -5.03 11.80 -0.60
CA GLY A 144 -5.53 10.52 -0.09
C GLY A 144 -4.59 9.93 0.96
N ALA A 145 -3.28 9.94 0.72
CA ALA A 145 -2.31 9.45 1.71
C ALA A 145 -2.32 10.29 3.00
N ALA A 146 -2.38 11.62 2.88
CA ALA A 146 -2.47 12.49 4.06
C ALA A 146 -3.80 12.30 4.82
N ALA A 147 -4.91 12.16 4.09
CA ALA A 147 -6.21 11.86 4.69
C ALA A 147 -6.21 10.52 5.42
N GLU A 148 -5.67 9.45 4.81
CA GLU A 148 -5.52 8.14 5.44
C GLU A 148 -4.70 8.21 6.75
N VAL A 149 -3.61 8.98 6.75
CA VAL A 149 -2.80 9.19 7.98
C VAL A 149 -3.63 9.87 9.06
N TYR A 150 -4.34 10.95 8.71
CA TYR A 150 -5.18 11.65 9.67
C TYR A 150 -6.34 10.81 10.19
N THR A 151 -6.94 9.98 9.34
CA THR A 151 -7.92 8.98 9.76
C THR A 151 -7.34 8.00 10.78
N GLY A 152 -6.17 7.42 10.51
CA GLY A 152 -5.53 6.48 11.44
C GLY A 152 -5.05 7.10 12.76
N LEU A 153 -4.93 8.43 12.81
CA LEU A 153 -4.68 9.20 14.04
C LEU A 153 -5.99 9.62 14.77
N GLY A 154 -7.16 9.17 14.31
CA GLY A 154 -8.47 9.58 14.83
C GLY A 154 -8.84 11.04 14.53
N ARG A 155 -8.09 11.73 13.66
CA ARG A 155 -8.29 13.15 13.29
C ARG A 155 -9.21 13.27 12.07
N PHE A 156 -10.41 12.70 12.17
CA PHE A 156 -11.36 12.58 11.06
C PHE A 156 -11.74 13.90 10.40
N GLU A 157 -11.94 14.97 11.19
CA GLU A 157 -12.25 16.31 10.67
C GLU A 157 -11.13 16.88 9.80
N HIS A 158 -9.86 16.61 10.15
CA HIS A 158 -8.72 17.06 9.34
C HIS A 158 -8.65 16.29 8.01
N ALA A 159 -8.81 14.97 8.06
CA ALA A 159 -8.87 14.13 6.86
C ALA A 159 -10.01 14.58 5.92
N ARG A 160 -11.18 14.86 6.49
CA ARG A 160 -12.35 15.37 5.75
C ARG A 160 -12.07 16.71 5.10
N ALA A 161 -11.49 17.66 5.83
CA ALA A 161 -11.18 18.99 5.31
C ALA A 161 -10.24 18.93 4.10
N LEU A 162 -9.24 18.04 4.12
CA LEU A 162 -8.33 17.83 2.98
C LEU A 162 -9.08 17.30 1.74
N LEU A 163 -9.94 16.30 1.92
CA LEU A 163 -10.71 15.68 0.84
C LEU A 163 -11.76 16.65 0.27
N ASP A 164 -12.48 17.38 1.12
CA ASP A 164 -13.44 18.41 0.71
C ASP A 164 -12.76 19.52 -0.09
N ALA A 165 -11.59 19.98 0.36
CA ALA A 165 -10.80 20.98 -0.37
C ALA A 165 -10.36 20.46 -1.76
N TYR A 166 -9.97 19.19 -1.87
CA TYR A 166 -9.66 18.59 -3.16
C TYR A 166 -10.90 18.48 -4.06
N ALA A 167 -12.01 17.95 -3.51
CA ALA A 167 -13.27 17.74 -4.23
C ALA A 167 -13.87 19.05 -4.75
N ALA A 168 -13.77 20.15 -4.01
CA ALA A 168 -14.23 21.47 -4.45
C ALA A 168 -13.59 21.93 -5.78
N ARG A 169 -12.39 21.42 -6.09
CA ARG A 169 -11.66 21.71 -7.34
C ARG A 169 -11.89 20.65 -8.41
N ARG A 170 -12.34 19.45 -8.02
CA ARG A 170 -12.52 18.26 -8.87
C ARG A 170 -13.80 17.49 -8.46
N PRO A 171 -14.99 18.07 -8.64
CA PRO A 171 -16.23 17.52 -8.06
C PRO A 171 -16.69 16.19 -8.68
N SER A 172 -16.15 15.83 -9.85
CA SER A 172 -16.47 14.57 -10.55
C SER A 172 -15.38 13.50 -10.42
N ASP A 173 -14.36 13.74 -9.57
CA ASP A 173 -13.32 12.74 -9.33
C ASP A 173 -13.86 11.62 -8.44
N LEU A 174 -13.98 10.42 -8.98
CA LEU A 174 -14.54 9.27 -8.26
C LEU A 174 -13.62 8.79 -7.13
N GLN A 175 -12.32 9.06 -7.21
CA GLN A 175 -11.36 8.61 -6.22
C GLN A 175 -11.55 9.35 -4.89
N VAL A 176 -11.80 10.67 -4.92
CA VAL A 176 -12.09 11.43 -3.70
C VAL A 176 -13.41 11.01 -3.07
N ASN A 177 -14.42 10.66 -3.89
CA ASN A 177 -15.70 10.15 -3.38
C ASN A 177 -15.53 8.80 -2.66
N LEU A 178 -14.69 7.90 -3.19
CA LEU A 178 -14.38 6.63 -2.55
C LEU A 178 -13.64 6.85 -1.21
N LEU A 179 -12.64 7.73 -1.19
CA LEU A 179 -11.88 8.05 0.03
C LEU A 179 -12.79 8.67 1.10
N MET A 180 -13.71 9.56 0.72
CA MET A 180 -14.71 10.14 1.63
C MET A 180 -15.65 9.08 2.21
N ALA A 181 -16.09 8.11 1.40
CA ALA A 181 -16.90 7.00 1.87
C ALA A 181 -16.14 6.08 2.84
N GLN A 182 -14.86 5.82 2.56
CA GLN A 182 -14.00 5.04 3.45
C GLN A 182 -13.75 5.75 4.78
N LEU A 183 -13.48 7.05 4.74
CA LEU A 183 -13.33 7.91 5.92
C LEU A 183 -14.59 7.86 6.81
N ALA A 184 -15.77 8.04 6.22
CA ALA A 184 -17.04 8.02 6.95
C ALA A 184 -17.27 6.66 7.63
N ARG A 185 -17.04 5.55 6.91
CA ARG A 185 -17.18 4.21 7.48
C ARG A 185 -16.25 4.00 8.69
N GLN A 186 -15.00 4.46 8.60
CA GLN A 186 -14.04 4.28 9.68
C GLN A 186 -14.36 5.18 10.89
N ALA A 187 -14.82 6.41 10.65
CA ALA A 187 -15.29 7.29 11.72
C ALA A 187 -16.47 6.68 12.50
N ASP A 188 -17.39 6.01 11.81
CA ASP A 188 -18.52 5.31 12.43
C ASP A 188 -18.09 4.06 13.24
N GLU A 189 -17.00 3.40 12.86
CA GLU A 189 -16.45 2.22 13.57
C GLU A 189 -15.72 2.60 14.88
N GLU A 190 -15.25 3.84 15.00
CA GLU A 190 -14.46 4.34 16.14
C GLU A 190 -15.28 5.23 17.12
N ALA A 191 -16.57 5.48 16.84
CA ALA A 191 -17.50 6.29 17.64
C ALA A 191 -18.31 5.48 18.68
#